data_AF-A0A953AGQ0-F1
#
_entry.id   AF-A0A953AGQ0-F1
#
_cell.length_a   1.000
_cell.length_b   1.000
_cell.length_c   1.000
_cell.angle_alpha   90.00
_cell.angle_beta   90.00
_cell.angle_gamma   90.00
#
_symmetry.space_group_name_H-M   'P 1'
#
loop_
_entity.id
_entity.type
_entity.pdbx_description
1 polymer ?
#
loop_
_entity_poly.entity_id
_entity_poly.type
_entity_poly.pdbx_seq_one_letter_code
_entity_poly.pdbx_strand_id
1 'polypeptide(L)'
;LRDHPDEPLEALLPPSLLAPLLVRAQRLGRTPRLGRDVLSGDYADLLWRVTEQAELPEGTAEEWWRARRAGAAADFRELVDVLRAGRPLLICPEGRPSPDGTVGPLMSGVAALVRRGAPRSLVPVAPAYDPLVRGRPRAYLGVGEPVAPRSDPDEVLDLLRRTTPLTVGSSLAAALADGADPEARLAADVEEAREQGRPYEPELDDPAVRAGRLAEARRAAGGRDLSRLEREYRSAREPVAA
;
A
#
# COMPACT_ATOMS: atom_id res chain seq x y z
N LEU A 1 4.10 4.88 -21.71
CA LEU A 1 3.76 6.11 -20.94
C LEU A 1 5.00 6.78 -20.36
N ARG A 2 5.79 6.12 -19.48
CA ARG A 2 7.03 6.73 -18.94
C ARG A 2 8.10 6.97 -20.00
N ASP A 3 8.27 6.03 -20.92
CA ASP A 3 9.27 6.14 -21.99
C ASP A 3 8.84 7.10 -23.11
N HIS A 4 7.56 7.47 -23.13
CA HIS A 4 6.93 8.33 -24.14
C HIS A 4 6.03 9.38 -23.46
N PRO A 5 6.59 10.25 -22.59
CA PRO A 5 5.79 11.15 -21.75
C PRO A 5 5.11 12.27 -22.55
N ASP A 6 5.68 12.62 -23.69
CA ASP A 6 5.28 13.76 -24.53
C ASP A 6 4.46 13.33 -25.74
N GLU A 7 4.19 12.03 -25.89
CA GLU A 7 3.33 11.51 -26.95
C GLU A 7 1.85 11.59 -26.59
N PRO A 8 0.96 11.76 -27.58
CA PRO A 8 -0.48 11.77 -27.35
C PRO A 8 -0.94 10.51 -26.62
N LEU A 9 -1.71 10.68 -25.54
CA LEU A 9 -2.15 9.57 -24.69
C LEU A 9 -2.95 8.52 -25.49
N GLU A 10 -3.73 8.97 -26.48
CA GLU A 10 -4.52 8.14 -27.40
C GLU A 10 -3.66 7.30 -28.36
N ALA A 11 -2.43 7.71 -28.63
CA ALA A 11 -1.49 6.92 -29.43
C ALA A 11 -0.79 5.84 -28.59
N LEU A 12 -0.75 6.02 -27.26
CA LEU A 12 -0.01 5.16 -26.33
C LEU A 12 -0.84 4.03 -25.74
N LEU A 13 -2.18 4.14 -25.76
CA LEU A 13 -3.08 3.20 -25.12
C LEU A 13 -4.25 2.83 -26.04
N PRO A 14 -4.66 1.55 -26.07
CA PRO A 14 -5.89 1.16 -26.75
C PRO A 14 -7.11 1.82 -26.08
N PRO A 15 -8.23 2.02 -26.83
CA PRO A 15 -9.41 2.75 -26.33
C PRO A 15 -9.98 2.22 -25.01
N SER A 16 -9.98 0.90 -24.82
CA SER A 16 -10.39 0.21 -23.60
C SER A 16 -9.58 0.59 -22.36
N LEU A 17 -8.27 0.79 -22.51
CA LEU A 17 -7.39 1.21 -21.42
C LEU A 17 -7.42 2.73 -21.20
N LEU A 18 -7.71 3.49 -22.26
CA LEU A 18 -7.86 4.93 -22.23
C LEU A 18 -9.16 5.38 -21.54
N ALA A 19 -10.28 4.71 -21.81
CA ALA A 19 -11.60 5.11 -21.33
C ALA A 19 -11.67 5.36 -19.80
N PRO A 20 -11.17 4.47 -18.93
CA PRO A 20 -11.18 4.70 -17.49
C PRO A 20 -10.38 5.94 -17.05
N LEU A 21 -9.27 6.24 -17.72
CA LEU A 21 -8.46 7.43 -17.45
C LEU A 21 -9.23 8.70 -17.81
N LEU A 22 -9.96 8.70 -18.93
CA LEU A 22 -10.80 9.83 -19.35
C LEU A 22 -11.98 10.06 -18.39
N VAL A 23 -12.63 8.99 -17.92
CA VAL A 23 -13.70 9.09 -16.89
C VAL A 23 -13.15 9.67 -15.58
N ARG A 24 -11.97 9.22 -15.14
CA ARG A 24 -11.30 9.80 -13.96
C ARG A 24 -10.97 11.27 -14.17
N ALA A 25 -10.44 11.63 -15.33
CA ALA A 25 -10.08 12.99 -15.66
C ALA A 25 -11.27 13.95 -15.61
N GLN A 26 -12.43 13.53 -16.13
CA GLN A 26 -13.68 14.30 -16.04
C GLN A 26 -14.07 14.60 -14.59
N ARG A 27 -13.97 13.61 -13.70
CA ARG A 27 -14.24 13.80 -12.26
C ARG A 27 -13.27 14.76 -11.58
N LEU A 28 -12.03 14.83 -12.07
CA LEU A 28 -10.99 15.73 -11.56
C LEU A 28 -11.04 17.13 -12.21
N GLY A 29 -11.95 17.35 -13.18
CA GLY A 29 -11.99 18.60 -13.95
C GLY A 29 -10.76 18.82 -14.83
N ARG A 30 -10.15 17.73 -15.31
CA ARG A 30 -8.92 17.75 -16.14
C ARG A 30 -9.17 17.04 -17.48
N THR A 31 -8.29 17.30 -18.45
CA THR A 31 -8.30 16.62 -19.75
C THR A 31 -6.89 16.17 -20.09
N PRO A 32 -6.50 14.92 -19.80
CA PRO A 32 -5.18 14.42 -20.13
C PRO A 32 -5.03 14.34 -21.65
N ARG A 33 -3.93 14.87 -22.16
CA ARG A 33 -3.59 14.88 -23.59
C ARG A 33 -2.37 14.03 -23.87
N LEU A 34 -1.41 14.04 -22.96
CA LEU A 34 -0.11 13.41 -23.13
C LEU A 34 0.10 12.28 -22.13
N GLY A 35 1.03 11.38 -22.44
CA GLY A 35 1.40 10.26 -21.57
C GLY A 35 1.70 10.69 -20.13
N ARG A 36 2.38 11.82 -19.94
CA ARG A 36 2.72 12.39 -18.63
C ARG A 36 1.53 12.86 -17.80
N ASP A 37 0.42 13.24 -18.43
CA ASP A 37 -0.72 13.86 -17.74
C ASP A 37 -1.46 12.89 -16.83
N VAL A 38 -1.27 11.59 -17.05
CA VAL A 38 -1.85 10.51 -16.25
C VAL A 38 -0.86 9.85 -15.31
N LEU A 39 0.39 10.33 -15.21
CA LEU A 39 1.41 9.75 -14.32
C LEU A 39 1.33 10.28 -12.87
N SER A 40 0.27 11.00 -12.50
CA SER A 40 0.05 11.48 -11.14
C SER A 40 -0.62 10.42 -10.25
N GLY A 41 -0.54 10.64 -8.93
CA GLY A 41 -1.24 9.81 -7.94
C GLY A 41 -2.76 9.75 -8.13
N ASP A 42 -3.35 10.75 -8.79
CA ASP A 42 -4.79 10.80 -9.07
C ASP A 42 -5.29 9.67 -10.00
N TYR A 43 -4.36 8.99 -10.69
CA TYR A 43 -4.63 7.88 -11.60
C TYR A 43 -3.98 6.56 -11.14
N ALA A 44 -3.35 6.51 -9.96
CA ALA A 44 -2.52 5.37 -9.55
C ALA A 44 -3.30 4.03 -9.52
N ASP A 45 -4.55 4.02 -9.06
CA ASP A 45 -5.39 2.82 -9.09
C ASP A 45 -5.64 2.29 -10.51
N LEU A 46 -5.65 3.17 -11.51
CA LEU A 46 -5.84 2.80 -12.92
C LEU A 46 -4.54 2.37 -13.60
N LEU A 47 -3.41 2.98 -13.24
CA LEU A 47 -2.10 2.62 -13.80
C LEU A 47 -1.58 1.28 -13.26
N TRP A 48 -1.96 0.91 -12.03
CA TRP A 48 -1.54 -0.33 -11.35
C TRP A 48 -2.58 -1.45 -11.43
N ARG A 49 -3.64 -1.31 -12.24
CA ARG A 49 -4.63 -2.37 -12.44
C ARG A 49 -4.08 -3.50 -13.29
N VAL A 50 -4.56 -4.72 -13.02
CA VAL A 50 -4.32 -5.87 -13.90
C VAL A 50 -5.10 -5.66 -15.19
N THR A 51 -4.43 -5.87 -16.33
CA THR A 51 -5.07 -5.83 -17.65
C THR A 51 -5.48 -7.23 -18.05
N GLU A 52 -6.76 -7.39 -18.40
CA GLU A 52 -7.29 -8.66 -18.87
C GLU A 52 -7.18 -8.78 -20.40
N GLN A 53 -7.11 -10.01 -20.91
CA GLN A 53 -7.01 -10.27 -22.35
C GLN A 53 -8.17 -9.65 -23.15
N ALA A 54 -9.37 -9.65 -22.59
CA ALA A 54 -10.57 -9.09 -23.22
C ALA A 54 -10.51 -7.56 -23.41
N GLU A 55 -9.58 -6.88 -22.74
CA GLU A 55 -9.40 -5.44 -22.88
C GLU A 55 -8.47 -5.07 -24.04
N LEU A 56 -7.90 -6.05 -24.76
CA LEU A 56 -6.97 -5.78 -25.84
C LEU A 56 -7.66 -5.90 -27.20
N PRO A 57 -7.18 -5.17 -28.21
CA PRO A 57 -7.61 -5.40 -29.58
C PRO A 57 -7.42 -6.86 -29.99
N GLU A 58 -8.40 -7.41 -30.70
CA GLU A 58 -8.36 -8.79 -31.19
C GLU A 58 -7.08 -9.04 -31.99
N GLY A 59 -6.43 -10.20 -31.77
CA GLY A 59 -5.18 -10.56 -32.43
C GLY A 59 -3.90 -9.90 -31.87
N THR A 60 -3.99 -8.91 -30.97
CA THR A 60 -2.80 -8.21 -30.42
C THR A 60 -2.32 -8.75 -29.06
N ALA A 61 -3.13 -9.60 -28.42
CA ALA A 61 -2.87 -10.07 -27.06
C ALA A 61 -1.53 -10.78 -26.91
N GLU A 62 -1.18 -11.66 -27.84
CA GLU A 62 0.05 -12.44 -27.76
C GLU A 62 1.30 -11.56 -27.85
N GLU A 63 1.32 -10.62 -28.79
CA GLU A 63 2.44 -9.69 -28.98
C GLU A 63 2.60 -8.78 -27.77
N TRP A 64 1.51 -8.22 -27.26
CA TRP A 64 1.53 -7.37 -26.07
C TRP A 64 2.05 -8.16 -24.85
N TRP A 65 1.56 -9.40 -24.64
CA TRP A 65 1.99 -10.25 -23.53
C TRP A 65 3.46 -10.66 -23.68
N ARG A 66 3.93 -10.91 -24.91
CA ARG A 66 5.34 -11.18 -25.20
C ARG A 66 6.21 -9.98 -24.85
N ALA A 67 5.84 -8.77 -25.29
CA ALA A 67 6.55 -7.54 -24.99
C ALA A 67 6.60 -7.26 -23.49
N ARG A 68 5.47 -7.37 -22.77
CA ARG A 68 5.42 -7.18 -21.31
C ARG A 68 6.23 -8.21 -20.55
N ARG A 69 6.20 -9.49 -20.94
CA ARG A 69 7.03 -10.53 -20.31
C ARG A 69 8.52 -10.25 -20.52
N ALA A 70 8.92 -9.82 -21.70
CA ALA A 70 10.30 -9.45 -21.98
C ALA A 70 10.76 -8.25 -21.14
N GLY A 71 9.93 -7.20 -21.06
CA GLY A 71 10.17 -6.04 -20.19
C GLY A 71 10.29 -6.41 -18.72
N ALA A 72 9.29 -7.13 -18.18
CA ALA A 72 9.31 -7.59 -16.79
C ALA A 72 10.54 -8.47 -16.47
N ALA A 73 10.99 -9.30 -17.40
CA ALA A 73 12.20 -10.11 -17.23
C ALA A 73 13.49 -9.28 -17.31
N ALA A 74 13.50 -8.16 -18.04
CA ALA A 74 14.60 -7.21 -18.03
C ALA A 74 14.64 -6.43 -16.71
N ASP A 75 13.53 -5.84 -16.31
CA ASP A 75 13.39 -5.10 -15.05
C ASP A 75 13.78 -5.97 -13.85
N PHE A 76 13.29 -7.21 -13.80
CA PHE A 76 13.62 -8.13 -12.72
C PHE A 76 15.13 -8.45 -12.66
N ARG A 77 15.81 -8.58 -13.81
CA ARG A 77 17.28 -8.78 -13.83
C ARG A 77 18.00 -7.56 -13.28
N GLU A 78 17.57 -6.36 -13.66
CA GLU A 78 18.13 -5.12 -13.12
C GLU A 78 17.97 -5.05 -11.59
N LEU A 79 16.79 -5.38 -11.05
CA LEU A 79 16.57 -5.42 -9.61
C LEU A 79 17.50 -6.42 -8.90
N VAL A 80 17.73 -7.59 -9.50
CA VAL A 80 18.68 -8.58 -8.97
C VAL A 80 20.11 -8.04 -8.99
N ASP A 81 20.51 -7.34 -10.04
CA ASP A 81 21.86 -6.77 -10.16
C ASP A 81 22.08 -5.64 -9.16
N VAL A 82 21.06 -4.81 -8.87
CA VAL A 82 21.10 -3.81 -7.78
C VAL A 82 21.41 -4.47 -6.43
N LEU A 83 20.71 -5.57 -6.10
CA LEU A 83 20.92 -6.30 -4.85
C LEU A 83 22.31 -6.93 -4.78
N ARG A 84 22.77 -7.55 -5.87
CA ARG A 84 24.11 -8.16 -5.95
C ARG A 84 25.25 -7.15 -5.84
N ALA A 85 25.04 -5.94 -6.32
CA ALA A 85 25.96 -4.83 -6.13
C ALA A 85 25.99 -4.31 -4.67
N GLY A 86 25.22 -4.89 -3.76
CA GLY A 86 25.13 -4.48 -2.37
C GLY A 86 24.38 -3.16 -2.18
N ARG A 87 23.60 -2.72 -3.16
CA ARG A 87 22.84 -1.47 -3.12
C ARG A 87 21.46 -1.71 -2.50
N PRO A 88 20.92 -0.74 -1.73
CA PRO A 88 19.59 -0.85 -1.17
C PRO A 88 18.53 -0.83 -2.29
N LEU A 89 17.49 -1.64 -2.12
CA LEU A 89 16.33 -1.68 -3.00
C LEU A 89 15.07 -1.56 -2.16
N LEU A 90 14.25 -0.56 -2.45
CA LEU A 90 12.90 -0.42 -1.89
C LEU A 90 11.90 -1.01 -2.89
N ILE A 91 11.06 -1.94 -2.43
CA ILE A 91 9.96 -2.50 -3.22
C ILE A 91 8.65 -2.41 -2.45
N CYS A 92 7.54 -2.31 -3.18
CA CYS A 92 6.19 -2.53 -2.64
C CYS A 92 5.74 -3.92 -3.07
N PRO A 93 5.87 -4.95 -2.22
CA PRO A 93 5.74 -6.35 -2.63
C PRO A 93 4.31 -6.76 -3.04
N GLU A 94 3.29 -6.00 -2.64
CA GLU A 94 1.90 -6.15 -3.09
C GLU A 94 1.70 -5.79 -4.57
N GLY A 95 2.65 -5.05 -5.16
CA GLY A 95 2.65 -4.69 -6.57
C GLY A 95 1.63 -3.62 -6.99
N ARG A 96 0.74 -3.18 -6.10
CA ARG A 96 -0.23 -2.10 -6.31
C ARG A 96 -0.60 -1.40 -5.00
N PRO A 97 -1.14 -0.17 -5.03
CA PRO A 97 -1.72 0.45 -3.84
C PRO A 97 -2.87 -0.39 -3.28
N SER A 98 -2.96 -0.49 -1.95
CA SER A 98 -4.07 -1.19 -1.29
C SER A 98 -5.42 -0.53 -1.61
N PRO A 99 -6.38 -1.28 -2.18
CA PRO A 99 -7.66 -0.71 -2.63
C PRO A 99 -8.53 -0.29 -1.45
N ASP A 100 -8.40 -0.95 -0.31
CA ASP A 100 -9.38 -0.89 0.78
C ASP A 100 -8.75 -0.74 2.17
N GLY A 101 -7.43 -0.55 2.24
CA GLY A 101 -6.66 -0.39 3.48
C GLY A 101 -6.02 -1.67 3.99
N THR A 102 -6.36 -2.83 3.43
CA THR A 102 -5.75 -4.09 3.86
C THR A 102 -4.27 -4.16 3.50
N VAL A 103 -3.47 -4.78 4.39
CA VAL A 103 -2.13 -5.26 4.05
C VAL A 103 -2.30 -6.56 3.26
N GLY A 104 -2.21 -6.45 1.94
CA GLY A 104 -2.60 -7.48 1.00
C GLY A 104 -1.55 -8.59 0.79
N PRO A 105 -1.92 -9.66 0.08
CA PRO A 105 -1.00 -10.73 -0.26
C PRO A 105 0.16 -10.20 -1.11
N LEU A 106 1.35 -10.77 -0.89
CA LEU A 106 2.54 -10.38 -1.63
C LEU A 106 2.58 -11.08 -2.99
N MET A 107 3.11 -10.39 -4.00
CA MET A 107 3.38 -11.01 -5.28
C MET A 107 4.53 -12.02 -5.16
N SER A 108 4.46 -13.10 -5.94
CA SER A 108 5.45 -14.19 -5.94
C SER A 108 6.89 -13.77 -6.29
N GLY A 109 7.08 -12.56 -6.83
CA GLY A 109 8.39 -12.00 -7.19
C GLY A 109 9.33 -11.77 -6.00
N VAL A 110 8.80 -11.56 -4.78
CA VAL A 110 9.61 -11.32 -3.57
C VAL A 110 10.56 -12.48 -3.28
N ALA A 111 10.01 -13.69 -3.30
CA ALA A 111 10.77 -14.92 -3.06
C ALA A 111 11.92 -15.08 -4.07
N ALA A 112 11.67 -14.72 -5.33
CA ALA A 112 12.67 -14.78 -6.38
C ALA A 112 13.77 -13.72 -6.21
N LEU A 113 13.44 -12.49 -5.78
CA LEU A 113 14.41 -11.43 -5.49
C LEU A 113 15.34 -11.85 -4.34
N VAL A 114 14.78 -12.40 -3.27
CA VAL A 114 15.58 -12.88 -2.12
C VAL A 114 16.54 -13.99 -2.55
N ARG A 115 16.06 -15.01 -3.27
CA ARG A 115 16.91 -16.13 -3.72
C ARG A 115 17.99 -15.72 -4.71
N ARG A 116 17.69 -14.83 -5.67
CA ARG A 116 18.62 -14.49 -6.76
C ARG A 116 19.51 -13.29 -6.47
N GLY A 117 18.97 -12.30 -5.77
CA GLY A 117 19.67 -11.10 -5.34
C GLY A 117 20.51 -11.32 -4.08
N ALA A 118 20.16 -12.31 -3.25
CA ALA A 118 20.84 -12.64 -2.00
C ALA A 118 21.12 -11.40 -1.13
N PRO A 119 20.08 -10.60 -0.78
CA PRO A 119 20.27 -9.41 0.02
C PRO A 119 20.87 -9.77 1.39
N ARG A 120 21.58 -8.84 2.03
CA ARG A 120 22.15 -9.08 3.37
C ARG A 120 21.09 -9.13 4.46
N SER A 121 20.05 -8.33 4.32
CA SER A 121 18.95 -8.21 5.26
C SER A 121 17.69 -7.71 4.56
N LEU A 122 16.54 -7.93 5.17
CA LEU A 122 15.29 -7.27 4.85
C LEU A 122 14.94 -6.28 5.96
N VAL A 123 14.42 -5.13 5.59
CA VAL A 123 13.95 -4.10 6.52
C VAL A 123 12.47 -3.86 6.19
N PRO A 124 11.52 -4.27 7.03
CA PRO A 124 10.11 -4.00 6.78
C PRO A 124 9.84 -2.51 7.00
N VAL A 125 9.11 -1.92 6.06
CA VAL A 125 8.69 -0.52 6.12
C VAL A 125 7.21 -0.47 5.80
N ALA A 126 6.40 0.01 6.73
CA ALA A 126 4.95 0.00 6.62
C ALA A 126 4.38 1.40 6.92
N PRO A 127 3.75 2.06 5.93
CA PRO A 127 3.03 3.30 6.17
C PRO A 127 1.62 3.02 6.71
N ALA A 128 1.13 3.88 7.60
CA ALA A 128 -0.28 3.96 7.98
C ALA A 128 -0.75 5.42 7.89
N TYR A 129 -2.00 5.64 7.51
CA TYR A 129 -2.55 6.98 7.31
C TYR A 129 -3.76 7.20 8.20
N ASP A 130 -3.75 8.26 8.99
CA ASP A 130 -4.86 8.63 9.85
C ASP A 130 -5.51 9.95 9.39
N PRO A 131 -6.67 9.87 8.71
CA PRO A 131 -7.44 11.04 8.28
C PRO A 131 -8.36 11.58 9.39
N LEU A 132 -8.42 10.96 10.58
CA LEU A 132 -9.29 11.35 11.69
C LEU A 132 -8.59 12.36 12.61
N VAL A 133 -8.07 13.42 12.00
CA VAL A 133 -7.44 14.55 12.68
C VAL A 133 -7.97 15.85 12.12
N ARG A 134 -7.81 16.95 12.87
CA ARG A 134 -8.13 18.28 12.36
C ARG A 134 -7.09 18.72 11.34
N GLY A 135 -7.55 18.99 10.12
CA GLY A 135 -6.70 19.55 9.06
C GLY A 135 -6.06 18.48 8.20
N ARG A 136 -4.72 18.47 8.13
CA ARG A 136 -3.98 17.57 7.24
C ARG A 136 -3.91 16.16 7.84
N PRO A 137 -4.24 15.10 7.07
CA PRO A 137 -4.07 13.71 7.52
C PRO A 137 -2.66 13.45 8.03
N ARG A 138 -2.55 12.61 9.06
CA ARG A 138 -1.26 12.13 9.56
C ARG A 138 -0.83 10.92 8.76
N ALA A 139 0.48 10.83 8.51
CA ALA A 139 1.12 9.65 7.98
C ALA A 139 2.13 9.16 9.01
N TYR A 140 2.03 7.89 9.36
CA TYR A 140 2.95 7.19 10.24
C TYR A 140 3.77 6.25 9.39
N LEU A 141 5.07 6.15 9.69
CA LEU A 141 5.98 5.24 9.01
C LEU A 141 6.61 4.32 10.05
N GLY A 142 6.17 3.07 10.06
CA GLY A 142 6.85 2.02 10.81
C GLY A 142 8.09 1.59 10.04
N VAL A 143 9.24 1.58 10.71
CA VAL A 143 10.48 0.99 10.19
C VAL A 143 10.89 -0.07 11.20
N GLY A 144 10.81 -1.33 10.80
CA GLY A 144 11.20 -2.44 11.67
C GLY A 144 12.71 -2.68 11.64
N GLU A 145 13.16 -3.52 12.56
CA GLU A 145 14.55 -3.93 12.65
C GLU A 145 14.98 -4.74 11.41
N PRO A 146 16.26 -4.65 10.99
CA PRO A 146 16.79 -5.52 9.95
C PRO A 146 16.70 -7.00 10.37
N VAL A 147 16.13 -7.82 9.50
CA VAL A 147 16.03 -9.28 9.69
C VAL A 147 16.81 -10.03 8.61
N ALA A 148 17.13 -11.29 8.89
CA ALA A 148 17.67 -12.18 7.88
C ALA A 148 16.71 -12.30 6.67
N PRO A 149 17.23 -12.46 5.44
CA PRO A 149 16.39 -12.59 4.26
C PRO A 149 15.42 -13.77 4.35
N ARG A 150 14.14 -13.50 4.05
CA ARG A 150 13.06 -14.48 4.08
C ARG A 150 12.49 -14.66 2.68
N SER A 151 12.51 -15.88 2.17
CA SER A 151 11.98 -16.17 0.84
C SER A 151 10.52 -16.60 0.86
N ASP A 152 9.98 -16.92 2.03
CA ASP A 152 8.56 -17.20 2.19
C ASP A 152 7.76 -15.88 2.18
N PRO A 153 6.85 -15.68 1.20
CA PRO A 153 6.01 -14.49 1.16
C PRO A 153 5.18 -14.28 2.42
N ASP A 154 4.78 -15.35 3.09
CA ASP A 154 3.93 -15.30 4.28
C ASP A 154 4.70 -14.76 5.48
N GLU A 155 5.95 -15.18 5.66
CA GLU A 155 6.85 -14.60 6.67
C GLU A 155 7.15 -13.11 6.42
N VAL A 156 7.20 -12.68 5.15
CA VAL A 156 7.41 -11.27 4.79
C VAL A 156 6.13 -10.46 5.00
N LEU A 157 4.97 -11.04 4.70
CA LEU A 157 3.67 -10.43 4.98
C LEU A 157 3.48 -10.21 6.48
N ASP A 158 3.82 -11.20 7.29
CA ASP A 158 3.80 -11.09 8.76
C ASP A 158 4.70 -9.97 9.27
N LEU A 159 5.90 -9.80 8.70
CA LEU A 159 6.78 -8.68 9.06
C LEU A 159 6.14 -7.33 8.76
N LEU A 160 5.53 -7.19 7.57
CA LEU A 160 4.86 -5.94 7.19
C LEU A 160 3.67 -5.66 8.09
N ARG A 161 2.82 -6.67 8.35
CA ARG A 161 1.68 -6.57 9.26
C ARG A 161 2.08 -6.11 10.66
N ARG A 162 3.14 -6.69 11.24
CA ARG A 162 3.68 -6.29 12.56
C ARG A 162 4.30 -4.89 12.56
N THR A 163 4.85 -4.47 11.42
CA THR A 163 5.48 -3.15 11.27
C THR A 163 4.45 -2.05 11.02
N THR A 164 3.24 -2.38 10.53
CA THR A 164 2.16 -1.42 10.32
C THR A 164 1.82 -0.69 11.62
N PRO A 165 1.99 0.65 11.68
CA PRO A 165 1.75 1.40 12.89
C PRO A 165 0.30 1.32 13.37
N LEU A 166 0.11 1.25 14.68
CA LEU A 166 -1.19 1.52 15.29
C LEU A 166 -1.49 3.02 15.20
N THR A 167 -2.68 3.37 14.71
CA THR A 167 -3.17 4.74 14.69
C THR A 167 -4.42 4.86 15.56
N VAL A 168 -4.67 6.06 16.09
CA VAL A 168 -5.89 6.35 16.86
C VAL A 168 -7.12 6.13 15.98
N GLY A 169 -7.06 6.54 14.73
CA GLY A 169 -8.16 6.36 13.78
C GLY A 169 -8.47 4.90 13.47
N SER A 170 -7.46 4.04 13.33
CA SER A 170 -7.69 2.61 13.07
C SER A 170 -8.27 1.88 14.29
N SER A 171 -7.79 2.19 15.48
CA SER A 171 -8.36 1.70 16.76
C SER A 171 -9.80 2.18 16.97
N LEU A 172 -10.08 3.47 16.74
CA LEU A 172 -11.45 4.02 16.81
C LEU A 172 -12.39 3.35 15.81
N ALA A 173 -11.97 3.19 14.56
CA ALA A 173 -12.77 2.56 13.52
C ALA A 173 -13.15 1.12 13.91
N ALA A 174 -12.18 0.35 14.42
CA ALA A 174 -12.42 -1.00 14.92
C ALA A 174 -13.37 -1.02 16.13
N ALA A 175 -13.17 -0.14 17.12
CA ALA A 175 -14.06 -0.05 18.28
C ALA A 175 -15.52 0.22 17.87
N LEU A 176 -15.73 1.16 16.94
CA LEU A 176 -17.06 1.50 16.46
C LEU A 176 -17.71 0.37 15.67
N ALA A 177 -16.94 -0.33 14.83
CA ALA A 177 -17.41 -1.49 14.07
C ALA A 177 -17.82 -2.66 14.99
N ASP A 178 -17.06 -2.88 16.07
CA ASP A 178 -17.32 -3.94 17.04
C ASP A 178 -18.39 -3.56 18.09
N GLY A 179 -18.84 -2.29 18.12
CA GLY A 179 -19.72 -1.78 19.18
C GLY A 179 -19.06 -1.72 20.57
N ALA A 180 -17.73 -1.70 20.61
CA ALA A 180 -16.94 -1.64 21.84
C ALA A 180 -16.72 -0.19 22.31
N ASP A 181 -16.33 -0.01 23.58
CA ASP A 181 -15.91 1.30 24.07
C ASP A 181 -14.56 1.73 23.44
N PRO A 182 -14.52 2.83 22.67
CA PRO A 182 -13.28 3.25 22.01
C PRO A 182 -12.15 3.66 22.97
N GLU A 183 -12.47 4.13 24.18
CA GLU A 183 -11.43 4.51 25.15
C GLU A 183 -10.73 3.28 25.71
N ALA A 184 -11.50 2.29 26.17
CA ALA A 184 -10.98 1.00 26.59
C ALA A 184 -10.23 0.26 25.45
N ARG A 185 -10.77 0.28 24.22
CA ARG A 185 -10.09 -0.31 23.04
C ARG A 185 -8.73 0.34 22.81
N LEU A 186 -8.67 1.67 22.71
CA LEU A 186 -7.41 2.35 22.41
C LEU A 186 -6.36 2.13 23.51
N ALA A 187 -6.77 2.09 24.78
CA ALA A 187 -5.86 1.76 25.86
C ALA A 187 -5.30 0.33 25.71
N ALA A 188 -6.15 -0.66 25.45
CA ALA A 188 -5.73 -2.04 25.25
C ALA A 188 -4.82 -2.20 24.02
N ASP A 189 -5.14 -1.53 22.91
CA ASP A 189 -4.35 -1.61 21.68
C ASP A 189 -2.95 -0.99 21.85
N VAL A 190 -2.82 0.08 22.65
CA VAL A 190 -1.53 0.71 22.97
C VAL A 190 -0.69 -0.21 23.85
N GLU A 191 -1.29 -0.84 24.86
CA GLU A 191 -0.60 -1.86 25.68
C GLU A 191 -0.12 -3.03 24.80
N GLU A 192 -1.00 -3.59 23.96
CA GLU A 192 -0.66 -4.66 23.03
C GLU A 192 0.47 -4.24 22.08
N ALA A 193 0.38 -3.04 21.49
CA ALA A 193 1.40 -2.54 20.58
C ALA A 193 2.77 -2.43 21.27
N ARG A 194 2.79 -1.95 22.52
CA ARG A 194 4.00 -1.86 23.33
C ARG A 194 4.60 -3.24 23.60
N GLU A 195 3.79 -4.20 24.05
CA GLU A 195 4.24 -5.56 24.35
C GLU A 195 4.80 -6.27 23.10
N GLN A 196 4.18 -6.03 21.94
CA GLN A 196 4.59 -6.63 20.66
C GLN A 196 5.71 -5.87 19.94
N GLY A 197 6.12 -4.70 20.45
CA GLY A 197 7.05 -3.81 19.77
C GLY A 197 6.51 -3.24 18.44
N ARG A 198 5.19 -3.21 18.26
CA ARG A 198 4.54 -2.60 17.10
C ARG A 198 4.68 -1.08 17.17
N PRO A 199 5.02 -0.38 16.07
CA PRO A 199 5.08 1.09 16.09
C PRO A 199 3.73 1.73 16.44
N TYR A 200 3.75 2.76 17.28
CA TYR A 200 2.60 3.62 17.60
C TYR A 200 3.11 5.03 17.97
N GLU A 201 2.22 6.01 18.13
CA GLU A 201 2.59 7.36 18.61
C GLU A 201 2.97 7.29 20.11
N PRO A 202 4.24 7.49 20.51
CA PRO A 202 4.66 7.26 21.90
C PRO A 202 3.94 8.14 22.93
N GLU A 203 3.47 9.32 22.51
CA GLU A 203 2.69 10.22 23.37
C GLU A 203 1.37 9.57 23.87
N LEU A 204 0.89 8.49 23.22
CA LEU A 204 -0.29 7.75 23.65
C LEU A 204 -0.09 6.93 24.94
N ASP A 205 1.15 6.84 25.44
CA ASP A 205 1.44 6.31 26.77
C ASP A 205 0.82 7.19 27.87
N ASP A 206 0.69 8.52 27.63
CA ASP A 206 -0.01 9.43 28.53
C ASP A 206 -1.54 9.29 28.34
N PRO A 207 -2.29 8.88 29.38
CA PRO A 207 -3.75 8.75 29.31
C PRO A 207 -4.47 10.05 28.89
N ALA A 208 -3.97 11.23 29.29
CA ALA A 208 -4.58 12.51 28.95
C ALA A 208 -4.39 12.83 27.46
N VAL A 209 -3.21 12.56 26.91
CA VAL A 209 -2.95 12.71 25.47
C VAL A 209 -3.81 11.73 24.67
N ARG A 210 -3.86 10.47 25.10
CA ARG A 210 -4.68 9.42 24.47
C ARG A 210 -6.15 9.81 24.43
N ALA A 211 -6.71 10.29 25.54
CA ALA A 211 -8.09 10.78 25.59
C ALA A 211 -8.32 11.99 24.67
N GLY A 212 -7.38 12.94 24.63
CA GLY A 212 -7.44 14.11 23.74
C GLY A 212 -7.43 13.72 22.25
N ARG A 213 -6.54 12.81 21.86
CA ARG A 213 -6.45 12.26 20.50
C ARG A 213 -7.72 11.53 20.09
N LEU A 214 -8.24 10.67 20.96
CA LEU A 214 -9.48 9.95 20.70
C LEU A 214 -10.68 10.90 20.54
N ALA A 215 -10.78 11.93 21.38
CA ALA A 215 -11.83 12.94 21.29
C ALA A 215 -11.74 13.76 19.99
N GLU A 216 -10.53 14.03 19.50
CA GLU A 216 -10.31 14.63 18.17
C GLU A 216 -10.78 13.68 17.05
N ALA A 217 -10.34 12.42 17.09
CA ALA A 217 -10.70 11.42 16.09
C ALA A 217 -12.21 11.18 16.01
N ARG A 218 -12.90 11.09 17.15
CA ARG A 218 -14.37 10.98 17.22
C ARG A 218 -15.07 12.16 16.54
N ARG A 219 -14.58 13.39 16.75
CA ARG A 219 -15.13 14.58 16.08
C ARG A 219 -14.89 14.55 14.57
N ALA A 220 -13.71 14.10 14.13
CA ALA A 220 -13.36 14.00 12.72
C ALA A 220 -14.10 12.86 12.00
N ALA A 221 -14.51 11.81 12.72
CA ALA A 221 -15.19 10.65 12.19
C ALA A 221 -16.64 10.91 11.72
N GLY A 222 -17.30 11.97 12.21
CA GLY A 222 -18.71 12.23 11.98
C GLY A 222 -19.14 12.12 10.51
N GLY A 223 -20.00 11.13 10.21
CA GLY A 223 -20.57 10.89 8.88
C GLY A 223 -19.61 10.30 7.84
N ARG A 224 -18.39 9.90 8.23
CA ARG A 224 -17.41 9.29 7.32
C ARG A 224 -17.53 7.76 7.27
N ASP A 225 -17.22 7.19 6.12
CA ASP A 225 -16.96 5.76 5.99
C ASP A 225 -15.59 5.43 6.61
N LEU A 226 -15.60 4.62 7.67
CA LEU A 226 -14.40 4.21 8.40
C LEU A 226 -13.93 2.80 8.02
N SER A 227 -14.61 2.12 7.09
CA SER A 227 -14.35 0.72 6.74
C SER A 227 -12.91 0.48 6.25
N ARG A 228 -12.28 1.49 5.63
CA ARG A 228 -10.87 1.42 5.24
C ARG A 228 -9.93 1.30 6.46
N LEU A 229 -10.16 2.12 7.48
CA LEU A 229 -9.33 2.13 8.70
C LEU A 229 -9.56 0.87 9.54
N GLU A 230 -10.82 0.39 9.59
CA GLU A 230 -11.17 -0.88 10.21
C GLU A 230 -10.46 -2.07 9.53
N ARG A 231 -10.47 -2.14 8.19
CA ARG A 231 -9.78 -3.20 7.44
C ARG A 231 -8.26 -3.15 7.60
N GLU A 232 -7.68 -1.95 7.61
CA GLU A 232 -6.26 -1.76 7.93
C GLU A 232 -5.96 -2.30 9.33
N TYR A 233 -6.76 -1.92 10.34
CA TYR A 233 -6.63 -2.40 11.71
C TYR A 233 -6.64 -3.92 11.81
N ARG A 234 -7.63 -4.58 11.19
CA ARG A 234 -7.79 -6.03 11.25
C ARG A 234 -6.68 -6.76 10.49
N SER A 235 -6.42 -6.39 9.24
CA SER A 235 -5.39 -7.05 8.42
C SER A 235 -3.98 -6.94 9.03
N ALA A 236 -3.65 -5.83 9.70
CA ALA A 236 -2.38 -5.67 10.42
C ALA A 236 -2.24 -6.62 11.63
N ARG A 237 -3.34 -7.19 12.12
CA ARG A 237 -3.41 -8.10 13.29
C ARG A 237 -3.79 -9.53 12.93
N GLU A 238 -4.12 -9.79 11.67
CA GLU A 238 -4.43 -11.14 11.21
C GLU A 238 -3.16 -12.01 11.28
N PRO A 239 -3.23 -13.19 11.91
CA PRO A 239 -2.16 -14.17 11.77
C PRO A 239 -2.11 -14.63 10.30
N VAL A 240 -0.91 -14.81 9.76
CA VAL A 240 -0.79 -15.55 8.49
C VAL A 240 -1.10 -17.02 8.77
N ALA A 241 -1.96 -17.63 7.95
CA ALA A 241 -2.34 -19.03 8.10
C ALA A 241 -1.10 -19.90 7.87
N ALA A 242 -0.79 -20.76 8.85
CA ALA A 242 0.33 -21.70 8.80
C ALA A 242 0.08 -22.88 7.86
#